data_AF-A0A2U3RRV7-F1
#
_entry.id   AF-A0A2U3RRV7-F1
#
_cell.length_a   1.000
_cell.length_b   1.000
_cell.length_c   1.000
_cell.angle_alpha   90.00
_cell.angle_beta   90.00
_cell.angle_gamma   90.00
#
_symmetry.space_group_name_H-M   'P 1'
#
loop_
_entity.id
_entity.type
_entity.pdbx_description
1 polymer ?
#
loop_
_entity_poly.entity_id
_entity_poly.type
_entity_poly.pdbx_seq_one_letter_code
_entity_poly.pdbx_strand_id
1 'polypeptide(L)'
;MKKCIIAVYYLIDNFCKIYQECERKRLIPSSNQRNRDGKLSLAELLTIAIYFYVSQCKDCKNYHLYYLSYKYKGYFCLPSYSRIIQLWPRMLLPLVVLMHYLKGEEAGIYYIDATKLIICHNKRTSSNRVFNKFSKIGKSSYGLFLDFKLHLIIDFFRN
;
A
#
# COMPACT_ATOMS: atom_id res chain seq x y z
N MET A 1 -5.46 -6.39 23.96
CA MET A 1 -4.33 -5.43 23.96
C MET A 1 -4.73 -4.15 23.25
N LYS A 2 -4.85 -3.02 23.96
CA LYS A 2 -4.93 -1.69 23.31
C LYS A 2 -3.57 -1.45 22.64
N LYS A 3 -3.44 -1.78 21.35
CA LYS A 3 -2.23 -1.44 20.58
C LYS A 3 -2.08 0.08 20.66
N CYS A 4 -1.07 0.60 21.36
CA CYS A 4 -0.87 2.03 21.53
C CYS A 4 -0.54 2.63 20.16
N ILE A 5 -1.52 3.32 19.56
CA ILE A 5 -1.34 4.04 18.29
C ILE A 5 -0.16 5.02 18.35
N ILE A 6 0.13 5.55 19.55
CA ILE A 6 1.25 6.44 19.81
C ILE A 6 2.60 5.73 19.56
N ALA A 7 2.76 4.48 20.00
CA ALA A 7 3.99 3.73 19.79
C ALA A 7 4.20 3.39 18.31
N VAL A 8 3.12 3.03 17.61
CA VAL A 8 3.14 2.80 16.16
C VAL A 8 3.50 4.07 15.41
N TYR A 9 2.86 5.20 15.77
CA TYR A 9 3.16 6.50 15.17
C TYR A 9 4.61 6.91 15.41
N TYR A 10 5.13 6.74 16.64
CA TYR A 10 6.52 7.07 16.97
C TYR A 10 7.52 6.29 16.11
N LEU A 11 7.31 4.97 15.95
CA LEU A 11 8.15 4.14 15.08
C LEU A 11 8.11 4.63 13.62
N ILE A 12 6.91 4.90 13.11
CA ILE A 12 6.70 5.36 11.73
C ILE A 12 7.31 6.75 11.52
N ASP A 13 7.17 7.66 12.47
CA ASP A 13 7.71 9.03 12.39
C ASP A 13 9.24 9.02 12.33
N ASN A 14 9.89 8.22 13.19
CA ASN A 14 11.34 8.04 13.15
C ASN A 14 11.80 7.44 11.81
N PHE A 15 11.10 6.42 11.30
CA PHE A 15 11.36 5.87 9.98
C PHE A 15 11.22 6.94 8.88
N CYS A 16 10.16 7.74 8.91
CA CYS A 16 9.91 8.78 7.91
C CYS A 16 11.01 9.83 7.87
N LYS A 17 11.55 10.24 9.03
CA LYS A 17 12.66 11.20 9.10
C LYS A 17 13.90 10.67 8.40
N ILE A 18 14.28 9.43 8.71
CA ILE A 18 15.42 8.75 8.08
C ILE A 18 15.19 8.59 6.57
N TYR A 19 14.00 8.12 6.18
CA TYR A 19 13.63 7.92 4.79
C TYR A 19 13.72 9.23 3.98
N GLN A 20 13.16 10.33 4.50
CA GLN A 20 13.19 11.63 3.83
C GLN A 20 14.61 12.19 3.70
N GLU A 21 15.48 11.94 4.68
CA GLU A 21 16.89 12.31 4.58
C GLU A 21 17.61 11.52 3.48
N CYS A 22 17.36 10.21 3.39
CA CYS A 22 17.90 9.37 2.33
C CYS A 22 17.39 9.77 0.93
N GLU A 23 16.09 10.05 0.80
CA GLU A 23 15.48 10.53 -0.45
C GLU A 23 16.16 11.82 -0.92
N ARG A 24 16.34 12.80 -0.02
CA ARG A 24 17.03 14.07 -0.36
C ARG A 24 18.45 13.86 -0.88
N LYS A 25 19.16 12.84 -0.38
CA LYS A 25 20.54 12.52 -0.80
C LYS A 25 20.62 11.70 -2.10
N ARG A 26 19.59 10.91 -2.42
CA ARG A 26 19.57 9.97 -3.57
C ARG A 26 18.86 10.51 -4.80
N LEU A 27 18.05 11.55 -4.68
CA LEU A 27 17.34 12.13 -5.81
C LEU A 27 18.33 12.79 -6.77
N ILE A 28 18.30 12.38 -8.04
CA ILE A 28 18.92 13.10 -9.15
C ILE A 28 18.51 14.58 -8.99
N PRO A 29 19.45 15.54 -8.99
CA PRO A 29 19.12 16.93 -8.78
C PRO A 29 18.14 17.39 -9.86
N SER A 30 16.86 17.45 -9.48
CA SER A 30 15.81 18.02 -10.31
C SER A 30 15.79 19.51 -9.98
N SER A 31 16.40 20.31 -10.83
CA SER A 31 16.31 21.76 -10.74
C SER A 31 14.82 22.15 -10.82
N ASN A 32 14.26 22.63 -9.70
CA ASN A 32 12.92 23.23 -9.56
C ASN A 32 11.74 22.35 -9.12
N GLN A 33 11.94 21.28 -8.34
CA GLN A 33 10.80 20.70 -7.61
C GLN A 33 10.42 21.53 -6.37
N ARG A 34 9.22 22.14 -6.38
CA ARG A 34 8.62 22.77 -5.20
C ARG A 34 8.26 21.71 -4.16
N ASN A 35 9.00 21.66 -3.05
CA ASN A 35 8.57 20.97 -1.84
C ASN A 35 7.51 21.81 -1.13
N ARG A 36 6.25 21.37 -1.21
CA ARG A 36 5.15 21.95 -0.43
C ARG A 36 4.69 20.93 0.58
N ASP A 37 4.75 21.32 1.84
CA ASP A 37 4.18 20.53 2.92
C ASP A 37 2.65 20.48 2.76
N GLY A 38 2.12 19.26 2.78
CA GLY A 38 0.68 19.04 2.80
C GLY A 38 0.13 19.24 4.22
N LYS A 39 -1.20 19.28 4.34
CA LYS A 39 -1.86 19.27 5.66
C LYS A 39 -1.59 18.01 6.48
N LEU A 40 -1.23 16.92 5.81
CA LEU A 40 -0.78 15.66 6.42
C LEU A 40 0.67 15.41 6.03
N SER A 41 1.47 15.11 7.04
CA SER A 41 2.83 14.60 6.90
C SER A 41 2.83 13.17 6.33
N LEU A 42 3.99 12.75 5.82
CA LEU A 42 4.19 11.38 5.33
C LEU A 42 3.98 10.33 6.45
N ALA A 43 4.41 10.65 7.68
CA ALA A 43 4.26 9.78 8.83
C ALA A 43 2.80 9.56 9.21
N GLU A 44 1.99 10.62 9.22
CA GLU A 44 0.54 10.50 9.50
C GLU A 44 -0.17 9.70 8.40
N LEU A 45 0.18 9.94 7.14
CA LEU A 45 -0.35 9.19 5.99
C LEU A 45 -0.05 7.69 6.12
N LEU A 46 1.20 7.32 6.40
CA LEU A 46 1.62 5.94 6.61
C LEU A 46 0.92 5.30 7.82
N THR A 47 0.80 6.05 8.91
CA THR A 47 0.13 5.58 10.13
C THR A 47 -1.35 5.30 9.84
N ILE A 48 -2.04 6.20 9.14
CA ILE A 48 -3.43 6.01 8.71
C ILE A 48 -3.57 4.76 7.85
N ALA A 49 -2.64 4.53 6.92
CA ALA A 49 -2.66 3.38 6.02
C ALA A 49 -2.40 2.06 6.75
N ILE A 50 -1.38 1.98 7.61
CA ILE A 50 -1.06 0.79 8.40
C ILE A 50 -2.20 0.48 9.38
N TYR A 51 -2.73 1.52 10.02
CA TYR A 51 -3.82 1.36 10.96
C TYR A 51 -5.13 0.92 10.27
N PHE A 52 -5.33 1.22 8.99
CA PHE A 52 -6.45 0.66 8.22
C PHE A 52 -6.39 -0.87 8.20
N TYR A 53 -5.22 -1.46 7.93
CA TYR A 53 -5.05 -2.92 7.92
C TYR A 53 -5.13 -3.57 9.31
N VAL A 54 -4.78 -2.83 10.36
CA VAL A 54 -4.95 -3.27 11.75
C VAL A 54 -6.41 -3.11 12.20
N SER A 55 -7.15 -2.19 11.60
CA SER A 55 -8.56 -1.99 11.87
C SER A 55 -9.40 -3.13 11.26
N GLN A 56 -10.56 -3.37 11.83
CA GLN A 56 -11.52 -4.36 11.30
C GLN A 56 -12.42 -3.77 10.19
N CYS A 57 -12.07 -2.59 9.66
CA CYS A 57 -12.84 -1.93 8.63
C CYS A 57 -12.61 -2.58 7.26
N LYS A 58 -13.69 -2.97 6.57
CA LYS A 58 -13.60 -3.59 5.24
C LYS A 58 -13.31 -2.58 4.13
N ASP A 59 -13.83 -1.36 4.26
CA ASP A 59 -13.76 -0.35 3.21
C ASP A 59 -12.93 0.87 3.66
N CYS A 60 -12.00 1.30 2.80
CA CYS A 60 -11.17 2.48 3.05
C CYS A 60 -12.02 3.76 3.19
N LYS A 61 -13.12 3.87 2.42
CA LYS A 61 -14.03 5.03 2.48
C LYS A 61 -14.72 5.14 3.84
N ASN A 62 -15.27 4.03 4.34
CA ASN A 62 -15.95 3.99 5.64
C ASN A 62 -14.95 4.20 6.79
N TYR A 63 -13.77 3.60 6.67
CA TYR A 63 -12.66 3.83 7.60
C TYR A 63 -12.29 5.33 7.70
N HIS A 64 -12.14 6.01 6.57
CA HIS A 64 -11.78 7.42 6.55
C HIS A 64 -12.91 8.33 7.05
N LEU A 65 -14.12 8.16 6.53
CA LEU A 65 -15.23 9.09 6.78
C LEU A 65 -15.84 8.95 8.17
N TYR A 66 -15.86 7.75 8.74
CA TYR A 66 -16.54 7.49 10.01
C TYR A 66 -15.56 7.10 11.11
N TYR A 67 -14.70 6.10 10.87
CA TYR A 67 -13.86 5.57 11.94
C TYR A 67 -12.76 6.55 12.37
N LEU A 68 -11.99 7.09 11.42
CA LEU A 68 -10.93 8.07 11.68
C LEU A 68 -11.48 9.40 12.20
N SER A 69 -12.53 9.91 11.55
CA SER A 69 -13.15 11.19 11.91
C SER A 69 -13.78 11.18 13.30
N TYR A 70 -14.29 10.03 13.76
CA TYR A 70 -14.89 9.88 15.07
C TYR A 70 -13.85 9.56 16.14
N LYS A 71 -13.04 8.53 15.93
CA LYS A 71 -12.12 8.00 16.96
C LYS A 71 -10.85 8.82 17.14
N TYR A 72 -10.36 9.42 16.05
CA TYR A 72 -9.10 10.18 16.04
C TYR A 72 -9.32 11.64 15.69
N LYS A 73 -10.51 12.17 16.00
CA LYS A 73 -10.83 13.58 15.88
C LYS A 73 -9.83 14.40 16.69
N GLY A 74 -9.07 15.28 16.03
CA GLY A 74 -8.06 16.14 16.65
C GLY A 74 -6.63 15.59 16.65
N TYR A 75 -6.42 14.30 16.36
CA TYR A 75 -5.06 13.75 16.19
C TYR A 75 -4.50 14.02 14.79
N PHE A 76 -5.37 14.01 13.77
CA PHE A 76 -4.98 14.21 12.38
C PHE A 76 -5.81 15.32 11.74
N CYS A 77 -5.16 16.18 10.94
CA CYS A 77 -5.86 17.13 10.08
C CYS A 77 -6.33 16.42 8.79
N LEU A 78 -7.40 15.62 8.89
CA LEU A 78 -7.90 14.79 7.79
C LEU A 78 -8.40 15.66 6.61
N PRO A 79 -7.79 15.56 5.42
CA PRO A 79 -8.31 16.18 4.22
C PRO A 79 -9.51 15.38 3.68
N SER A 80 -10.10 15.82 2.57
CA SER A 80 -11.19 15.08 1.95
C SER A 80 -10.74 13.67 1.53
N TYR A 81 -11.68 12.71 1.53
CA TYR A 81 -11.40 11.33 1.11
C TYR A 81 -10.73 11.26 -0.28
N SER A 82 -11.23 12.06 -1.23
CA SER A 82 -10.65 12.15 -2.58
C SER A 82 -9.17 12.59 -2.54
N ARG A 83 -8.83 13.53 -1.66
CA ARG A 83 -7.45 13.98 -1.50
C ARG A 83 -6.55 12.89 -0.91
N ILE A 84 -7.05 12.08 0.03
CA ILE A 84 -6.30 10.93 0.57
C ILE A 84 -5.99 9.91 -0.52
N ILE A 85 -6.97 9.56 -1.35
CA ILE A 85 -6.76 8.61 -2.46
C ILE A 85 -5.72 9.14 -3.46
N GLN A 86 -5.69 10.44 -3.73
CA GLN A 86 -4.66 11.05 -4.57
C GLN A 86 -3.26 11.04 -3.93
N LEU A 87 -3.18 10.98 -2.60
CA LEU A 87 -1.91 10.96 -1.86
C LEU A 87 -1.35 9.54 -1.68
N TRP A 88 -2.19 8.51 -1.77
CA TRP A 88 -1.81 7.11 -1.59
C TRP A 88 -0.57 6.66 -2.38
N PRO A 89 -0.41 7.00 -3.68
CA PRO A 89 0.76 6.59 -4.45
C PRO A 89 2.09 7.03 -3.83
N ARG A 90 2.12 8.14 -3.08
CA ARG A 90 3.33 8.64 -2.42
C ARG A 90 3.82 7.73 -1.29
N MET A 91 2.94 6.89 -0.74
CA MET A 91 3.26 6.01 0.38
C MET A 91 3.80 4.66 -0.08
N LEU A 92 3.70 4.32 -1.37
CA LEU A 92 4.05 3.01 -1.87
C LEU A 92 5.52 2.66 -1.61
N LEU A 93 6.45 3.52 -2.03
CA LEU A 93 7.88 3.28 -1.82
C LEU A 93 8.25 3.24 -0.32
N PRO A 94 7.84 4.23 0.52
CA PRO A 94 8.07 4.16 1.96
C PRO A 94 7.50 2.89 2.61
N LEU A 95 6.31 2.42 2.21
CA LEU A 95 5.70 1.19 2.74
C LEU A 95 6.55 -0.03 2.39
N VAL A 96 6.99 -0.15 1.14
CA VAL A 96 7.82 -1.29 0.69
C VAL A 96 9.13 -1.32 1.47
N VAL A 97 9.78 -0.17 1.63
CA VAL A 97 11.03 -0.07 2.39
C VAL A 97 10.79 -0.40 3.87
N LEU A 98 9.73 0.14 4.47
CA LEU A 98 9.37 -0.16 5.86
C LEU A 98 9.10 -1.65 6.07
N MET A 99 8.34 -2.28 5.17
CA MET A 99 8.07 -3.72 5.23
C MET A 99 9.36 -4.55 5.09
N HIS A 100 10.30 -4.11 4.26
CA HIS A 100 11.61 -4.75 4.15
C HIS A 100 12.43 -4.64 5.44
N TYR A 101 12.37 -3.50 6.15
CA TYR A 101 13.04 -3.35 7.45
C TYR A 101 12.36 -4.13 8.58
N LEU A 102 11.05 -4.30 8.50
CA LEU A 102 10.26 -5.08 9.47
C LEU A 102 10.23 -6.57 9.16
N LYS A 103 10.74 -6.98 7.99
CA LYS A 103 10.93 -8.39 7.64
C LYS A 103 11.98 -8.93 8.62
N GLY A 104 11.61 -9.94 9.42
CA GLY A 104 12.60 -10.62 10.27
C GLY A 104 13.48 -11.58 9.48
N GLU A 105 14.16 -12.47 10.21
CA GLU A 105 15.15 -13.37 9.62
C GLU A 105 14.56 -14.29 8.56
N GLU A 106 15.27 -14.41 7.44
CA GLU A 106 14.88 -15.29 6.34
C GLU A 106 15.15 -16.73 6.76
N ALA A 107 14.11 -17.58 6.76
CA ALA A 107 14.27 -18.98 7.14
C ALA A 107 14.96 -19.82 6.04
N GLY A 108 15.16 -19.24 4.84
CA GLY A 108 15.76 -19.90 3.68
C GLY A 108 14.81 -20.89 2.97
N ILE A 109 13.55 -20.98 3.39
CA ILE A 109 12.52 -21.83 2.79
C ILE A 109 11.53 -20.91 2.08
N TYR A 110 11.55 -20.93 0.75
CA TYR A 110 10.69 -20.10 -0.08
C TYR A 110 9.61 -20.94 -0.77
N TYR A 111 8.36 -20.52 -0.62
CA TYR A 111 7.24 -21.05 -1.38
C TYR A 111 7.03 -20.21 -2.63
N ILE A 112 7.02 -20.87 -3.78
CA ILE A 112 6.70 -20.24 -5.06
C ILE A 112 5.31 -20.73 -5.46
N ASP A 113 4.35 -19.81 -5.53
CA ASP A 113 3.04 -20.08 -6.10
C ASP A 113 2.78 -19.17 -7.31
N ALA A 114 2.16 -19.76 -8.33
CA ALA A 114 1.72 -19.04 -9.52
C ALA A 114 0.19 -18.96 -9.50
N THR A 115 -0.35 -17.96 -8.83
CA THR A 115 -1.80 -17.77 -8.75
C THR A 115 -2.34 -17.13 -10.02
N LYS A 116 -3.37 -17.74 -10.63
CA LYS A 116 -4.09 -17.16 -11.77
C LYS A 116 -5.06 -16.09 -11.28
N LEU A 117 -4.86 -14.84 -11.72
CA LEU A 117 -5.78 -13.74 -11.43
C LEU A 117 -6.69 -13.49 -12.64
N ILE A 118 -7.97 -13.80 -12.46
CA ILE A 118 -8.99 -13.62 -13.50
C ILE A 118 -9.38 -12.14 -13.53
N ILE A 119 -9.16 -11.48 -14.67
CA ILE A 119 -9.53 -10.08 -14.87
C ILE A 119 -10.97 -9.97 -15.36
N CYS A 120 -11.30 -10.67 -16.44
CA CYS A 120 -12.66 -10.65 -16.99
C CYS A 120 -12.99 -11.91 -17.78
N HIS A 121 -14.30 -12.13 -17.97
CA HIS A 121 -14.82 -13.18 -18.84
C HIS A 121 -14.46 -12.90 -20.32
N ASN A 122 -14.29 -13.95 -21.13
CA ASN A 122 -13.89 -13.82 -22.54
C ASN A 122 -14.76 -12.86 -23.37
N LYS A 123 -16.07 -12.84 -23.09
CA LYS A 123 -17.03 -11.92 -23.74
C LYS A 123 -16.72 -10.44 -23.55
N ARG A 124 -15.93 -10.06 -22.54
CA ARG A 124 -15.59 -8.66 -22.21
C ARG A 124 -14.13 -8.30 -22.51
N THR A 125 -13.37 -9.19 -23.15
CA THR A 125 -11.96 -8.99 -23.45
C THR A 125 -11.72 -7.75 -24.31
N SER A 126 -12.54 -7.53 -25.34
CA SER A 126 -12.41 -6.38 -26.25
C SER A 126 -12.64 -5.02 -25.58
N SER A 127 -13.42 -4.97 -24.49
CA SER A 127 -13.70 -3.76 -23.74
C SER A 127 -12.64 -3.44 -22.68
N ASN A 128 -11.75 -4.38 -22.36
CA ASN A 128 -10.73 -4.20 -21.34
C ASN A 128 -9.51 -3.44 -21.89
N ARG A 129 -9.45 -2.13 -21.62
CA ARG A 129 -8.31 -1.29 -22.04
C ARG A 129 -7.18 -1.23 -21.02
N VAL A 130 -7.50 -1.46 -19.74
CA VAL A 130 -6.56 -1.27 -18.61
C VAL A 130 -5.48 -2.34 -18.60
N PHE A 131 -5.85 -3.60 -18.84
CA PHE A 131 -4.93 -4.75 -18.73
C PHE A 131 -4.49 -5.32 -20.07
N ASN A 132 -4.82 -4.65 -21.18
CA ASN A 132 -4.58 -5.18 -22.53
C ASN A 132 -3.09 -5.49 -22.83
N LYS A 133 -2.16 -4.79 -22.17
CA LYS A 133 -0.71 -5.02 -22.34
C LYS A 133 -0.14 -6.16 -21.49
N PHE A 134 -0.80 -6.51 -20.39
CA PHE A 134 -0.26 -7.43 -19.36
C PHE A 134 -1.02 -8.75 -19.27
N SER A 135 -2.25 -8.78 -19.79
CA SER A 135 -3.13 -9.94 -19.71
C SER A 135 -3.10 -10.80 -20.97
N LYS A 136 -3.38 -12.09 -20.79
CA LYS A 136 -3.52 -13.08 -21.87
C LYS A 136 -4.83 -13.84 -21.69
N ILE A 137 -5.29 -14.48 -22.77
CA ILE A 137 -6.45 -15.38 -22.65
C ILE A 137 -5.95 -16.70 -22.08
N GLY A 138 -6.39 -17.04 -20.88
CA GLY A 138 -6.12 -18.30 -20.23
C GLY A 138 -7.35 -19.21 -20.16
N LYS A 139 -7.13 -20.51 -20.36
CA LYS A 139 -8.16 -21.54 -20.28
C LYS A 139 -8.25 -22.13 -18.87
N SER A 140 -9.44 -22.44 -18.40
CA SER A 140 -9.71 -23.27 -17.21
C SER A 140 -10.77 -24.31 -17.56
N SER A 141 -11.04 -25.25 -16.63
CA SER A 141 -12.14 -26.22 -16.74
C SER A 141 -13.50 -25.55 -16.93
N TYR A 142 -13.67 -24.32 -16.44
CA TYR A 142 -14.90 -23.54 -16.53
C TYR A 142 -15.00 -22.65 -17.77
N GLY A 143 -13.93 -22.52 -18.58
CA GLY A 143 -13.96 -21.74 -19.82
C GLY A 143 -12.70 -20.92 -20.12
N LEU A 144 -12.84 -19.96 -21.04
CA LEU A 144 -11.79 -19.01 -21.42
C LEU A 144 -11.99 -17.69 -20.65
N PHE A 145 -10.89 -17.14 -20.14
CA PHE A 145 -10.89 -15.91 -19.37
C PHE A 145 -9.69 -15.05 -19.75
N LEU A 146 -9.82 -13.73 -19.62
CA LEU A 146 -8.67 -12.84 -19.65
C LEU A 146 -8.03 -12.86 -18.26
N ASP A 147 -6.77 -13.28 -18.18
CA ASP A 147 -6.05 -13.46 -16.92
C ASP A 147 -4.57 -13.03 -17.01
N PHE A 148 -3.91 -13.02 -15.86
CA PHE A 148 -2.45 -13.05 -15.78
C PHE A 148 -2.04 -13.92 -14.60
N LYS A 149 -0.80 -14.41 -14.64
CA LYS A 149 -0.21 -15.20 -13.56
C LYS A 149 0.58 -14.28 -12.64
N LEU A 150 0.23 -14.28 -11.37
CA LEU A 150 1.01 -13.64 -10.33
C LEU A 150 1.96 -14.68 -9.74
N HIS A 151 3.26 -14.46 -9.89
CA HIS A 151 4.28 -15.28 -9.25
C HIS A 151 4.61 -14.64 -7.91
N LEU A 152 4.22 -15.30 -6.82
CA LEU A 152 4.54 -14.88 -5.46
C LEU A 152 5.66 -15.77 -4.93
N ILE A 153 6.71 -15.14 -4.41
CA ILE A 153 7.75 -15.81 -3.63
C ILE A 153 7.52 -15.40 -2.19
N ILE A 154 7.11 -16.36 -1.36
CA ILE A 154 6.80 -16.14 0.05
C ILE A 154 7.85 -16.89 0.87
N ASP A 155 8.58 -16.13 1.69
CA ASP A 155 9.52 -16.67 2.66
C ASP A 155 8.76 -17.21 3.88
N PHE A 156 9.09 -18.42 4.32
CA PHE A 156 8.49 -19.00 5.51
C PHE A 156 8.99 -18.27 6.75
N PHE A 157 8.12 -17.46 7.36
CA PHE A 157 8.49 -16.76 8.58
C PHE A 157 8.35 -17.70 9.78
N ARG A 158 9.47 -17.98 10.47
CA ARG A 158 9.47 -18.75 11.71
C ARG A 158 9.31 -17.76 12.88
N ASN A 159 8.10 -17.65 13.41
CA ASN A 159 7.80 -16.87 14.62
C ASN A 159 8.41 -17.51 15.87
#